data_AF-A0A2V7SI02-F1
#
_entry.id   AF-A0A2V7SI02-F1
#
_cell.length_a   1.000
_cell.length_b   1.000
_cell.length_c   1.000
_cell.angle_alpha   90.00
_cell.angle_beta   90.00
_cell.angle_gamma   90.00
#
_symmetry.space_group_name_H-M   'P 1'
#
loop_
_entity.id
_entity.type
_entity.pdbx_description
1 polymer ?
#
loop_
_entity_poly.entity_id
_entity_poly.type
_entity_poly.pdbx_seq_one_letter_code
_entity_poly.pdbx_strand_id
1 'polypeptide(L)'
;MKQAVLWASQRAEVLALIKTTTDLNVGDFRWSVVHSRKSRGTEVARLEYIRDGGHCFFQFDRHQGQHYAIYAADGDGAVEEHFPGTWERQALYVAGWAARLDAEARGRRVPRSP
;
A
#
# COMPACT_ATOMS: atom_id res chain seq x y z
N MET A 1 -10.19 17.76 13.48
CA MET A 1 -9.27 16.68 13.08
C MET A 1 -8.80 16.96 11.66
N LYS A 2 -7.50 16.84 11.36
CA LYS A 2 -6.99 17.00 9.99
C LYS A 2 -7.00 15.62 9.33
N GLN A 3 -7.84 15.45 8.31
CA GLN A 3 -7.97 14.19 7.56
C GLN A 3 -7.21 14.31 6.25
N ALA A 4 -6.24 13.43 6.02
CA ALA A 4 -5.59 13.24 4.73
C ALA A 4 -6.06 11.91 4.14
N VAL A 5 -7.38 11.80 3.95
CA VAL A 5 -8.04 10.59 3.48
C VAL A 5 -8.19 10.67 1.96
N LEU A 6 -7.77 9.61 1.26
CA LEU A 6 -7.95 9.51 -0.19
C LEU A 6 -9.43 9.53 -0.57
N TRP A 7 -9.74 10.23 -1.66
CA TRP A 7 -11.07 10.22 -2.26
C TRP A 7 -11.44 8.84 -2.81
N ALA A 8 -12.73 8.59 -2.96
CA ALA A 8 -13.23 7.32 -3.52
C ALA A 8 -12.67 7.04 -4.92
N SER A 9 -12.53 8.08 -5.76
CA SER A 9 -11.92 7.99 -7.10
C SER A 9 -10.46 7.54 -7.05
N GLN A 10 -9.67 8.11 -6.14
CA GLN A 10 -8.27 7.74 -5.92
C GLN A 10 -8.13 6.28 -5.43
N ARG A 11 -9.01 5.85 -4.53
CA ARG A 11 -9.05 4.45 -4.09
C ARG A 11 -9.39 3.49 -5.22
N ALA A 12 -10.35 3.86 -6.09
CA ALA A 12 -10.73 3.07 -7.24
C ALA A 12 -9.59 2.99 -8.27
N GLU A 13 -8.89 4.09 -8.51
CA GLU A 13 -7.71 4.14 -9.40
C GLU A 13 -6.60 3.22 -8.91
N VAL A 14 -6.30 3.24 -7.61
CA VAL A 14 -5.31 2.32 -7.02
C VAL A 14 -5.70 0.86 -7.23
N LEU A 15 -6.97 0.48 -6.99
CA LEU A 15 -7.42 -0.90 -7.19
C LEU A 15 -7.40 -1.30 -8.67
N ALA A 16 -7.77 -0.38 -9.57
CA ALA A 16 -7.69 -0.60 -11.00
C ALA A 16 -6.23 -0.83 -11.43
N LEU A 17 -5.31 0.00 -10.93
CA LEU A 17 -3.89 -0.12 -11.21
C LEU A 17 -3.36 -1.51 -10.80
N ILE A 18 -3.62 -1.93 -9.55
CA ILE A 18 -3.25 -3.27 -9.05
C ILE A 18 -3.80 -4.37 -9.96
N LYS A 19 -5.09 -4.28 -10.32
CA LYS A 19 -5.74 -5.25 -11.21
C LYS A 19 -5.08 -5.35 -12.59
N THR A 20 -4.58 -4.24 -13.11
CA THR A 20 -3.97 -4.19 -14.44
C THR A 20 -2.51 -4.58 -14.48
N THR A 21 -1.79 -4.47 -13.36
CA THR A 21 -0.34 -4.65 -13.32
C THR A 21 0.12 -5.90 -12.57
N THR A 22 -0.80 -6.60 -11.89
CA THR A 22 -0.49 -7.79 -11.07
C THR A 22 -1.54 -8.88 -11.25
N ASP A 23 -1.19 -10.12 -10.89
CA ASP A 23 -2.12 -11.25 -10.82
C ASP A 23 -2.80 -11.38 -9.43
N LEU A 24 -2.71 -10.34 -8.61
CA LEU A 24 -3.30 -10.32 -7.28
C LEU A 24 -4.83 -10.14 -7.37
N ASN A 25 -5.54 -10.85 -6.50
CA ASN A 25 -6.99 -10.70 -6.41
C ASN A 25 -7.32 -9.39 -5.66
N VAL A 26 -7.91 -8.43 -6.37
CA VAL A 26 -8.35 -7.14 -5.79
C VAL A 26 -9.33 -7.29 -4.63
N GLY A 27 -10.07 -8.41 -4.54
CA GLY A 27 -10.98 -8.70 -3.42
C GLY A 27 -10.28 -8.92 -2.07
N ASP A 28 -8.99 -9.23 -2.09
CA ASP A 28 -8.18 -9.46 -0.89
C ASP A 28 -7.59 -8.16 -0.32
N PHE A 29 -7.81 -7.04 -1.02
CA PHE A 29 -7.40 -5.71 -0.57
C PHE A 29 -8.51 -5.03 0.24
N ARG A 30 -8.12 -4.37 1.32
CA ARG A 30 -9.03 -3.65 2.21
C ARG A 30 -8.52 -2.24 2.47
N TRP A 31 -9.40 -1.27 2.32
CA TRP A 31 -9.13 0.11 2.74
C TRP A 31 -9.46 0.27 4.21
N SER A 32 -8.52 0.79 4.98
CA SER A 32 -8.69 1.19 6.37
C SER A 32 -8.23 2.64 6.57
N VAL A 33 -8.68 3.24 7.67
CA VAL A 33 -8.21 4.54 8.14
C VAL A 33 -7.44 4.30 9.41
N VAL A 34 -6.21 4.80 9.46
CA VAL A 34 -5.30 4.62 10.60
C VAL A 34 -4.74 5.96 11.03
N HIS A 35 -4.18 6.01 12.23
CA HIS A 35 -3.44 7.19 12.68
C HIS A 35 -2.10 7.28 11.96
N SER A 36 -1.77 8.49 11.49
CA SER A 36 -0.46 8.80 10.92
C SER A 36 0.64 8.47 11.92
N ARG A 37 1.73 7.87 11.42
CA ARG A 37 2.89 7.55 12.27
C ARG A 37 3.79 8.76 12.53
N LYS A 38 3.64 9.84 11.74
CA LYS A 38 4.46 11.07 11.86
C LYS A 38 3.68 12.26 12.40
N SER A 39 2.37 12.31 12.16
CA SER A 39 1.55 13.47 12.46
C SER A 39 0.49 13.09 13.50
N ARG A 40 0.78 13.37 14.78
CA ARG A 40 -0.11 13.04 15.90
C ARG A 40 -1.49 13.68 15.67
N GLY A 41 -2.55 12.87 15.78
CA GLY A 41 -3.93 13.32 15.59
C GLY A 41 -4.36 13.49 14.13
N THR A 42 -3.54 13.04 13.17
CA THR A 42 -3.90 12.96 11.75
C THR A 42 -4.31 11.55 11.40
N GLU A 43 -5.44 11.42 10.69
CA GLU A 43 -5.90 10.15 10.12
C GLU A 43 -5.53 10.07 8.65
N VAL A 44 -5.13 8.87 8.23
CA VAL A 44 -4.60 8.60 6.89
C VAL A 44 -5.15 7.31 6.31
N ALA A 45 -5.18 7.24 4.98
CA ALA A 45 -5.65 6.05 4.28
C ALA A 45 -4.56 4.96 4.26
N ARG A 46 -4.98 3.72 4.53
CA ARG A 46 -4.14 2.54 4.41
C ARG A 46 -4.84 1.50 3.54
N LEU A 47 -4.10 0.93 2.61
CA LEU A 47 -4.48 -0.23 1.83
C LEU A 47 -3.82 -1.46 2.46
N GLU A 48 -4.61 -2.42 2.89
CA GLU A 48 -4.16 -3.67 3.49
C GLU A 48 -4.37 -4.80 2.50
N TYR A 49 -3.43 -5.74 2.46
CA TYR A 49 -3.53 -6.96 1.69
C TYR A 49 -3.40 -8.14 2.64
N ILE A 50 -4.49 -8.90 2.77
CA ILE A 50 -4.59 -10.01 3.72
C ILE A 50 -4.37 -11.31 2.97
N ARG A 51 -3.25 -11.97 3.23
CA ARG A 51 -2.96 -13.29 2.65
C ARG A 51 -2.14 -14.14 3.60
N ASP A 52 -2.52 -15.41 3.74
CA ASP A 52 -1.75 -16.47 4.40
C ASP A 52 -1.17 -16.09 5.78
N GLY A 53 -1.92 -15.32 6.59
CA GLY A 53 -1.51 -14.89 7.93
C GLY A 53 -0.48 -13.74 7.98
N GLY A 54 -0.03 -13.24 6.82
CA GLY A 54 0.84 -12.07 6.71
C GLY A 54 0.04 -10.77 6.62
N HIS A 55 0.43 -9.75 7.40
CA HIS A 55 -0.16 -8.41 7.32
C HIS A 55 0.69 -7.50 6.43
N CYS A 56 0.34 -7.45 5.15
CA CYS A 56 0.94 -6.52 4.19
C CYS A 56 0.11 -5.24 4.13
N PHE A 57 0.75 -4.08 4.04
CA PHE A 57 0.02 -2.82 3.92
C PHE A 57 0.79 -1.77 3.14
N PHE A 58 0.07 -0.78 2.64
CA PHE A 58 0.58 0.47 2.08
C PHE A 58 -0.22 1.64 2.65
N GLN A 59 0.44 2.56 3.34
CA GLN A 59 -0.17 3.71 4.00
C GLN A 59 0.21 5.00 3.29
N PHE A 60 -0.78 5.81 2.93
CA PHE A 60 -0.60 7.12 2.30
C PHE A 60 -0.59 8.19 3.37
N ASP A 61 0.56 8.80 3.66
CA ASP A 61 0.71 9.63 4.85
C ASP A 61 1.32 11.00 4.50
N ARG A 62 1.13 11.98 5.39
CA ARG A 62 1.49 13.38 5.14
C ARG A 62 2.00 14.09 6.39
N HIS A 63 3.09 14.83 6.24
CA HIS A 63 3.83 15.47 7.33
C HIS A 63 4.53 16.69 6.76
N GLN A 64 4.34 17.84 7.42
CA GLN A 64 4.93 19.12 7.02
C GLN A 64 4.73 19.46 5.52
N GLY A 65 3.56 19.14 4.99
CA GLY A 65 3.22 19.39 3.58
C GLY A 65 3.73 18.35 2.58
N GLN A 66 4.64 17.46 3.00
CA GLN A 66 5.21 16.41 2.15
C GLN A 66 4.43 15.10 2.24
N HIS A 67 4.39 14.36 1.13
CA HIS A 67 3.79 13.03 1.02
C HIS A 67 4.85 11.94 1.24
N TYR A 68 4.48 10.90 1.96
CA TYR A 68 5.29 9.68 2.12
C TYR A 68 4.38 8.46 2.13
N ALA A 69 4.98 7.30 1.86
CA ALA A 69 4.33 6.05 2.16
C ALA A 69 5.08 5.26 3.21
N ILE A 70 4.30 4.49 3.96
CA ILE A 70 4.81 3.48 4.87
C ILE A 70 4.20 2.17 4.41
N TYR A 71 5.01 1.19 4.02
CA TYR A 71 4.51 -0.07 3.50
C TYR A 71 5.30 -1.27 4.00
N ALA A 72 4.64 -2.43 4.04
CA ALA A 72 5.24 -3.72 4.32
C ALA A 72 4.82 -4.70 3.22
N ALA A 73 5.79 -5.44 2.67
CA ALA A 73 5.57 -6.43 1.62
C ALA A 73 5.66 -7.88 2.14
N ASP A 74 6.43 -8.12 3.21
CA ASP A 74 6.50 -9.39 3.94
C ASP A 74 7.07 -9.09 5.34
N GLY A 75 7.12 -10.05 6.26
CA GLY A 75 7.51 -9.90 7.67
C GLY A 75 8.85 -9.22 8.04
N ASP A 76 9.57 -8.63 7.08
CA ASP A 76 10.83 -7.87 7.22
C ASP A 76 10.68 -6.44 7.76
N GLY A 77 9.47 -6.06 8.15
CA GLY A 77 9.18 -4.76 8.79
C GLY A 77 8.71 -3.68 7.80
N ALA A 78 8.25 -2.57 8.37
CA ALA A 78 7.69 -1.48 7.58
C ALA A 78 8.80 -0.62 6.98
N VAL A 79 8.83 -0.54 5.65
CA VAL A 79 9.66 0.40 4.89
C VAL A 79 8.96 1.76 4.87
N GLU A 80 9.72 2.81 5.15
CA GLU A 80 9.28 4.18 4.97
C GLU A 80 9.99 4.78 3.77
N GLU A 81 9.23 5.38 2.86
CA GLU A 81 9.76 5.94 1.63
C GLU A 81 9.14 7.31 1.32
N HIS A 82 10.01 8.25 0.96
CA HIS A 82 9.66 9.65 0.77
C HIS A 82 9.30 9.92 -0.69
N PHE A 83 8.10 10.46 -0.93
CA PHE A 83 7.60 10.69 -2.29
C PHE A 83 7.19 12.14 -2.50
N PRO A 84 8.12 13.00 -2.98
CA PRO A 84 7.73 14.31 -3.46
C PRO A 84 7.00 14.17 -4.80
N GLY A 85 5.79 14.71 -4.92
CA GLY A 85 5.14 14.84 -6.23
C GLY A 85 3.62 14.78 -6.22
N THR A 86 3.08 14.72 -7.44
CA THR A 86 1.65 14.65 -7.73
C THR A 86 1.05 13.28 -7.37
N TRP A 87 -0.28 13.18 -7.45
CA TRP A 87 -1.02 11.94 -7.17
C TRP A 87 -0.58 10.78 -8.07
N GLU A 88 -0.36 11.03 -9.36
CA GLU A 88 0.04 10.01 -10.34
C GLU A 88 1.36 9.35 -9.90
N ARG A 89 2.30 10.15 -9.36
CA ARG A 89 3.55 9.63 -8.82
C ARG A 89 3.32 8.75 -7.59
N GLN A 90 2.39 9.14 -6.71
CA GLN A 90 2.04 8.35 -5.52
C GLN A 90 1.42 7.00 -5.91
N ALA A 91 0.56 6.97 -6.93
CA ALA A 91 -0.04 5.75 -7.44
C ALA A 91 1.01 4.75 -7.96
N LEU A 92 2.07 5.23 -8.62
CA LEU A 92 3.16 4.37 -9.11
C LEU A 92 3.89 3.63 -7.97
N TYR A 93 4.02 4.22 -6.79
CA TYR A 93 4.62 3.53 -5.65
C TYR A 93 3.76 2.40 -5.11
N VAL A 94 2.44 2.56 -5.19
CA VAL A 94 1.50 1.48 -4.88
C VAL A 94 1.64 0.34 -5.89
N ALA A 95 1.77 0.65 -7.18
CA ALA A 95 2.02 -0.36 -8.20
C ALA A 95 3.33 -1.10 -7.96
N GLY A 96 4.41 -0.39 -7.59
CA GLY A 96 5.69 -1.00 -7.24
C GLY A 96 5.60 -1.92 -6.03
N TRP A 97 4.88 -1.50 -4.98
CA TRP A 97 4.60 -2.34 -3.81
C TRP A 97 3.75 -3.58 -4.19
N ALA A 98 2.68 -3.41 -4.96
CA ALA A 98 1.82 -4.52 -5.38
C ALA A 98 2.57 -5.51 -6.29
N ALA A 99 3.45 -5.04 -7.17
CA ALA A 99 4.30 -5.90 -7.98
C ALA A 99 5.26 -6.75 -7.14
N ARG A 100 5.78 -6.21 -6.02
CA ARG A 100 6.58 -6.99 -5.06
C ARG A 100 5.75 -8.08 -4.39
N LEU A 101 4.54 -7.74 -3.91
CA LEU A 101 3.61 -8.72 -3.36
C LEU A 101 3.27 -9.84 -4.34
N ASP A 102 3.08 -9.49 -5.61
CA ASP A 102 2.78 -10.46 -6.67
C ASP A 102 3.99 -11.35 -7.00
N ALA A 103 5.19 -10.78 -7.08
CA ALA A 103 6.41 -11.56 -7.28
C ALA A 103 6.62 -12.59 -6.15
N GLU A 104 6.41 -12.19 -4.89
CA GLU A 104 6.49 -13.08 -3.74
C GLU A 104 5.37 -14.13 -3.75
N ALA A 105 4.15 -13.71 -4.08
CA ALA A 105 3.00 -14.58 -4.25
C ALA A 105 3.27 -15.72 -5.24
N ARG A 106 3.96 -15.42 -6.35
CA ARG A 106 4.38 -16.38 -7.37
C ARG A 106 5.57 -17.22 -6.89
N GLY A 107 6.55 -16.60 -6.23
CA GLY A 107 7.73 -17.29 -5.69
C GLY A 107 7.38 -18.35 -4.64
N ARG A 108 6.39 -18.09 -3.78
CA ARG A 108 5.87 -19.08 -2.81
C ARG A 108 5.04 -20.20 -3.44
N ARG A 109 4.52 -20.02 -4.66
CA ARG A 109 3.80 -21.06 -5.41
C ARG A 109 4.73 -22.07 -6.07
N VAL A 110 6.01 -21.76 -6.24
CA VAL A 110 7.02 -22.73 -6.70
C VAL A 110 7.35 -23.64 -5.51
N PRO A 111 7.24 -24.98 -5.63
CA PRO A 111 7.61 -25.87 -4.53
C PRO A 111 9.08 -25.62 -4.17
N ARG A 112 9.35 -25.31 -2.90
CA ARG A 112 10.68 -25.56 -2.33
C ARG A 112 10.88 -27.07 -2.47
N SER A 113 11.66 -27.48 -3.48
CA SER A 113 11.97 -28.89 -3.68
C SER A 113 12.71 -29.43 -2.46
N PRO A 114 12.48 -30.70 -2.09
CA PRO A 114 13.03 -31.33 -0.89
C PRO A 114 14.56 -31.42 -0.87
#